data_AF-A0A3D2DKQ0-F1
#
_entry.id   AF-A0A3D2DKQ0-F1
#
_cell.length_a   1.000
_cell.length_b   1.000
_cell.length_c   1.000
_cell.angle_alpha   90.00
_cell.angle_beta   90.00
_cell.angle_gamma   90.00
#
_symmetry.space_group_name_H-M   'P 1'
#
loop_
_entity.id
_entity.type
_entity.pdbx_description
1 polymer ?
#
loop_
_entity_poly.entity_id
_entity_poly.type
_entity_poly.pdbx_seq_one_letter_code
_entity_poly.pdbx_strand_id
1 'polypeptide(L)'
;MDNNNQINVQDIMKEIKKDIEVKGYTNDLLSFDDVIVDVGAMNVNKFDKVKFNEDLYVANHEWEVNPYRPLQGNKAAVFFKKVIRKLVYFFVEPIVMAQDGFNASLVRLMNQMGCYIDEQNKEIAELKKQIEELKGGK
;
A
#
# COMPACT_ATOMS: atom_id res chain seq x y z
N MET A 1 36.21 -53.38 -3.72
CA MET A 1 34.77 -53.60 -3.92
C MET A 1 34.05 -52.72 -2.93
N ASP A 2 33.10 -51.96 -3.43
CA ASP A 2 32.66 -50.68 -2.90
C ASP A 2 31.91 -50.79 -1.58
N ASN A 3 32.37 -50.01 -0.59
CA ASN A 3 31.66 -49.84 0.66
C ASN A 3 30.41 -49.01 0.40
N ASN A 4 29.26 -49.67 0.53
CA ASN A 4 27.92 -49.12 0.61
C ASN A 4 27.92 -47.87 1.51
N ASN A 5 27.99 -46.69 0.91
CA ASN A 5 27.76 -45.42 1.58
C ASN A 5 26.25 -45.31 1.83
N GLN A 6 25.78 -46.03 2.84
CA GLN A 6 24.39 -46.06 3.23
C GLN A 6 24.05 -44.70 3.85
N ILE A 7 23.51 -43.81 3.03
CA ILE A 7 23.08 -42.47 3.44
C ILE A 7 22.03 -42.64 4.53
N ASN A 8 22.37 -42.28 5.78
CA ASN A 8 21.42 -42.33 6.89
C ASN A 8 20.51 -41.11 6.86
N VAL A 9 19.37 -41.26 6.19
CA VAL A 9 18.36 -40.21 6.03
C VAL A 9 17.88 -39.66 7.38
N GLN A 10 17.86 -40.49 8.44
CA GLN A 10 17.41 -40.07 9.77
C GLN A 10 18.37 -39.06 10.40
N ASP A 11 19.69 -39.30 10.27
CA ASP A 11 20.70 -38.42 10.83
C ASP A 11 20.72 -37.07 10.10
N ILE A 12 20.59 -37.09 8.77
CA ILE A 12 20.49 -35.88 7.94
C ILE A 12 19.25 -35.05 8.33
N MET A 13 18.09 -35.71 8.49
CA MET A 13 16.86 -35.01 8.87
C MET A 13 16.94 -34.42 10.28
N LYS A 14 17.65 -35.10 11.19
CA LYS A 14 17.90 -34.61 12.55
C LYS A 14 18.83 -33.40 12.55
N GLU A 15 19.87 -33.41 11.73
CA GLU A 15 20.80 -32.30 11.59
C GLU A 15 20.14 -31.07 10.96
N ILE A 16 19.32 -31.26 9.91
CA ILE A 16 18.53 -30.19 9.29
C ILE A 16 17.57 -29.55 10.30
N LYS A 17 16.84 -30.35 11.10
CA LYS A 17 15.93 -29.82 12.13
C LYS A 17 16.66 -29.00 13.19
N LYS A 18 17.81 -29.49 13.65
CA LYS A 18 18.65 -28.77 14.61
C LYS A 18 19.17 -27.46 14.03
N ASP A 19 19.56 -27.44 12.76
CA ASP A 19 20.08 -26.25 12.09
C ASP A 19 18.97 -25.20 11.84
N ILE A 20 17.73 -25.64 11.58
CA ILE A 20 16.53 -24.79 11.52
C ILE A 20 16.23 -24.15 12.88
N GLU A 21 16.30 -24.93 13.96
CA GLU A 21 16.08 -24.44 15.34
C GLU A 21 17.14 -23.43 15.77
N VAL A 22 18.43 -23.72 15.55
CA VAL A 22 19.54 -22.84 15.92
C VAL A 22 19.49 -21.50 15.16
N LYS A 23 19.06 -21.53 13.90
CA LYS A 23 18.95 -20.33 13.06
C LYS A 23 17.63 -19.57 13.26
N GLY A 24 16.73 -20.10 14.10
CA GLY A 24 15.46 -19.45 14.43
C GLY A 24 14.49 -19.35 13.25
N TYR A 25 14.60 -20.23 12.24
CA TYR A 25 13.68 -20.22 11.11
C TYR A 25 12.31 -20.76 11.57
N THR A 26 11.38 -19.87 11.84
CA THR A 26 9.96 -20.20 12.06
C THR A 26 9.23 -20.21 10.71
N ASN A 27 8.18 -21.04 10.59
CA ASN A 27 7.28 -21.01 9.42
C ASN A 27 6.50 -19.68 9.27
N ASP A 28 6.70 -18.75 10.20
CA ASP A 28 6.04 -17.44 10.28
C ASP A 28 6.69 -16.36 9.41
N LEU A 29 7.87 -16.63 8.84
CA LEU A 29 8.68 -15.67 8.07
C LEU A 29 8.04 -15.15 6.77
N LEU A 30 6.79 -15.51 6.47
CA LEU A 30 6.03 -15.10 5.28
C LEU A 30 4.64 -14.55 5.59
N SER A 31 4.28 -14.37 6.87
CA SER A 31 3.03 -13.68 7.20
C SER A 31 3.18 -12.16 6.99
N PHE A 32 2.25 -11.55 6.26
CA PHE A 32 2.14 -10.08 6.19
C PHE A 32 1.48 -9.49 7.46
N ASP A 33 1.13 -10.32 8.45
CA ASP A 33 0.50 -9.87 9.70
C ASP A 33 1.42 -8.95 10.53
N ASP A 34 2.74 -9.03 10.34
CA ASP A 34 3.71 -8.14 11.00
C ASP A 34 3.74 -6.72 10.42
N VAL A 35 3.01 -6.47 9.32
CA VAL A 35 2.84 -5.12 8.78
C VAL A 35 1.75 -4.42 9.58
N ILE A 36 2.16 -3.74 10.66
CA ILE A 36 1.28 -2.85 11.41
C ILE A 36 0.94 -1.65 10.52
N VAL A 37 -0.25 -1.69 9.91
CA VAL A 37 -0.85 -0.51 9.28
C VAL A 37 -1.51 0.30 10.41
N ASP A 38 -1.06 1.54 10.62
CA ASP A 38 -1.71 2.45 11.56
C ASP A 38 -3.08 2.86 11.02
N VAL A 39 -4.11 2.11 11.43
CA VAL A 39 -5.52 2.34 11.06
C VAL A 39 -6.14 3.49 11.86
N GLY A 40 -5.46 4.00 12.89
CA GLY A 40 -5.97 5.02 13.80
C GLY A 40 -6.29 6.35 13.11
N ALA A 41 -5.60 6.65 12.01
CA ALA A 41 -5.80 7.86 11.21
C ALA A 41 -7.04 7.79 10.27
N MET A 42 -7.71 6.64 10.14
CA MET A 42 -8.84 6.48 9.20
C MET A 42 -10.18 6.98 9.74
N ASN A 43 -10.27 7.33 11.03
CA ASN A 43 -11.52 7.80 11.64
C ASN A 43 -11.78 9.29 11.35
N VAL A 44 -12.45 9.58 10.24
CA VAL A 44 -12.93 10.92 9.90
C VAL A 44 -14.29 11.17 10.58
N ASN A 45 -14.28 11.83 11.73
CA ASN A 45 -15.51 12.13 12.49
C ASN A 45 -16.26 13.38 12.00
N LYS A 46 -15.59 14.23 11.22
CA LYS A 46 -16.13 15.48 10.67
C LYS A 46 -15.37 15.83 9.39
N PHE A 47 -16.07 16.43 8.42
CA PHE A 47 -15.45 17.00 7.25
C PHE A 47 -14.57 18.22 7.60
N ASP A 48 -13.30 18.15 7.24
CA ASP A 48 -12.33 19.23 7.31
C ASP A 48 -11.82 19.54 5.90
N LYS A 49 -12.13 20.74 5.41
CA LYS A 49 -11.79 21.16 4.04
C LYS A 49 -10.28 21.31 3.83
N VAL A 50 -9.53 21.73 4.85
CA VAL A 50 -8.08 21.92 4.74
C VAL A 50 -7.43 20.56 4.62
N LYS A 51 -7.75 19.65 5.54
CA LYS A 51 -7.29 18.26 5.53
C LYS A 51 -7.65 17.55 4.22
N PHE A 52 -8.89 17.70 3.76
CA PHE A 52 -9.35 17.13 2.49
C PHE A 52 -8.50 17.61 1.30
N ASN A 53 -8.19 18.91 1.24
CA ASN A 53 -7.38 19.46 0.16
C ASN A 53 -5.91 19.01 0.24
N GLU A 54 -5.35 18.86 1.45
CA GLU A 54 -4.01 18.30 1.66
C GLU A 54 -3.93 16.85 1.17
N ASP A 55 -4.87 16.01 1.61
CA ASP A 55 -4.92 14.59 1.23
C ASP A 55 -5.18 14.44 -0.27
N LEU A 56 -6.05 15.29 -0.86
CA LEU A 56 -6.29 15.33 -2.29
C LEU A 56 -5.05 15.78 -3.07
N TYR A 57 -4.27 16.73 -2.54
CA TYR A 57 -3.01 17.15 -3.15
C TYR A 57 -2.01 15.98 -3.20
N VAL A 58 -1.85 15.26 -2.09
CA VAL A 58 -0.99 14.07 -2.02
C VAL A 58 -1.47 13.02 -3.02
N ALA A 59 -2.75 12.70 -3.03
CA ALA A 59 -3.32 11.70 -3.93
C ALA A 59 -3.08 12.06 -5.41
N ASN A 60 -3.20 13.34 -5.79
CA ASN A 60 -2.91 13.81 -7.14
C ASN A 60 -1.43 13.62 -7.57
N HIS A 61 -0.48 13.58 -6.63
CA HIS A 61 0.95 13.43 -6.93
C HIS A 61 1.47 11.99 -6.73
N GLU A 62 0.81 11.19 -5.90
CA GLU A 62 1.29 9.88 -5.46
C GLU A 62 0.43 8.70 -5.94
N TRP A 63 -0.47 8.91 -6.90
CA TRP A 63 -1.35 7.84 -7.40
C TRP A 63 -0.61 6.70 -8.14
N GLU A 64 0.58 6.98 -8.67
CA GLU A 64 1.41 6.01 -9.40
C GLU A 64 2.35 5.25 -8.44
N VAL A 65 2.28 3.92 -8.48
CA VAL A 65 3.12 3.02 -7.72
C VAL A 65 4.38 2.71 -8.51
N ASN A 66 5.53 3.26 -8.11
CA ASN A 66 6.81 2.93 -8.75
C ASN A 66 7.32 1.52 -8.33
N PRO A 67 7.35 0.52 -9.23
CA PRO A 67 7.81 -0.83 -8.89
C PRO A 67 9.35 -0.97 -8.89
N TYR A 68 10.07 -0.01 -9.47
CA TYR A 68 11.53 -0.03 -9.64
C TYR A 68 12.24 0.89 -8.67
N ARG A 69 11.97 0.72 -7.37
CA ARG A 69 12.74 1.43 -6.35
C ARG A 69 14.20 0.95 -6.29
N PRO A 70 15.16 1.82 -5.95
CA PRO A 70 16.55 1.42 -5.74
C PRO A 70 16.67 0.30 -4.71
N LEU A 71 17.40 -0.76 -5.07
CA LEU A 71 17.68 -1.88 -4.16
C LEU A 71 18.81 -1.50 -3.22
N GLN A 72 18.55 -1.55 -1.93
CA GLN A 72 19.56 -1.26 -0.89
C GLN A 72 20.27 -2.55 -0.43
N GLY A 73 21.54 -2.43 -0.06
CA GLY A 73 22.37 -3.51 0.47
C GLY A 73 23.77 -3.57 -0.14
N ASN A 74 24.56 -4.58 0.27
CA ASN A 74 25.88 -4.83 -0.31
C ASN A 74 25.77 -5.36 -1.77
N LYS A 75 26.89 -5.38 -2.50
CA LYS A 75 26.92 -5.73 -3.94
C LYS A 75 26.32 -7.12 -4.25
N ALA A 76 26.61 -8.13 -3.42
CA ALA A 76 26.09 -9.48 -3.60
C ALA A 76 24.57 -9.52 -3.37
N ALA A 77 24.09 -8.91 -2.27
CA ALA A 77 22.67 -8.84 -1.96
C ALA A 77 21.88 -8.11 -3.06
N VAL A 78 22.39 -6.99 -3.57
CA VAL A 78 21.75 -6.26 -4.68
C VAL A 78 21.70 -7.11 -5.95
N PHE A 79 22.75 -7.88 -6.24
CA PHE A 79 22.76 -8.80 -7.37
C PHE A 79 21.64 -9.85 -7.27
N PHE A 80 21.51 -10.55 -6.13
CA PHE A 80 20.44 -11.53 -5.93
C PHE A 80 19.04 -10.89 -5.96
N LYS A 81 18.87 -9.73 -5.33
CA LYS A 81 17.60 -8.98 -5.37
C LYS A 81 17.21 -8.58 -6.80
N LYS A 82 18.17 -8.24 -7.67
CA LYS A 82 17.90 -7.97 -9.10
C LYS A 82 17.40 -9.21 -9.84
N VAL A 83 17.99 -10.38 -9.57
CA VAL A 83 17.55 -11.66 -10.16
C VAL A 83 16.12 -11.98 -9.73
N ILE A 84 15.83 -11.94 -8.44
CA ILE A 84 14.48 -12.18 -7.90
C ILE A 84 13.48 -11.22 -8.56
N ARG A 85 13.79 -9.91 -8.57
CA ARG A 85 12.94 -8.89 -9.20
C ARG A 85 12.63 -9.25 -10.65
N LYS A 86 13.62 -9.69 -11.43
CA LYS A 86 13.41 -10.04 -12.84
C LYS A 86 12.53 -11.28 -13.00
N LEU A 87 12.65 -12.28 -12.12
CA LEU A 87 11.84 -13.50 -12.16
C LEU A 87 10.38 -13.24 -11.76
N VAL A 88 10.12 -12.32 -10.82
CA VAL A 88 8.75 -11.99 -10.39
C VAL A 88 8.09 -10.91 -11.25
N TYR A 89 8.85 -10.23 -12.09
CA TYR A 89 8.40 -9.03 -12.80
C TYR A 89 7.12 -9.27 -13.63
N PHE A 90 7.03 -10.40 -14.32
CA PHE A 90 5.92 -10.70 -15.24
C PHE A 90 4.54 -10.70 -14.56
N PHE A 91 4.45 -10.97 -13.26
CA PHE A 91 3.18 -10.93 -12.52
C PHE A 91 3.06 -9.68 -11.64
N VAL A 92 4.17 -9.11 -11.17
CA VAL A 92 4.15 -7.85 -10.39
C VAL A 92 3.77 -6.65 -11.27
N GLU A 93 4.30 -6.56 -12.49
CA GLU A 93 4.03 -5.42 -13.40
C GLU A 93 2.53 -5.29 -13.75
N PRO A 94 1.81 -6.35 -14.18
CA PRO A 94 0.37 -6.23 -14.42
C PRO A 94 -0.44 -5.82 -13.19
N ILE A 95 -0.06 -6.28 -11.99
CA ILE A 95 -0.73 -5.90 -10.73
C ILE A 95 -0.53 -4.41 -10.46
N VAL A 96 0.70 -3.91 -10.61
CA VAL A 96 1.03 -2.49 -10.42
C VAL A 96 0.27 -1.63 -11.43
N MET A 97 0.25 -2.00 -12.70
CA MET A 97 -0.52 -1.27 -13.73
C MET A 97 -2.02 -1.24 -13.42
N ALA A 98 -2.59 -2.35 -12.93
CA ALA A 98 -4.00 -2.41 -12.54
C ALA A 98 -4.28 -1.52 -11.32
N GLN A 99 -3.37 -1.49 -10.34
CA GLN A 99 -3.45 -0.60 -9.19
C GLN A 99 -3.33 0.86 -9.59
N ASP A 100 -2.38 1.24 -10.45
CA ASP A 100 -2.23 2.61 -10.95
C ASP A 100 -3.50 3.09 -11.65
N GLY A 101 -4.11 2.24 -12.49
CA GLY A 101 -5.38 2.55 -13.14
C GLY A 101 -6.54 2.76 -12.15
N PHE A 102 -6.60 1.94 -11.10
CA PHE A 102 -7.57 2.08 -10.02
C PHE A 102 -7.33 3.34 -9.18
N ASN A 103 -6.10 3.58 -8.74
CA ASN A 103 -5.68 4.76 -7.99
C ASN A 103 -6.00 6.04 -8.76
N ALA A 104 -5.65 6.11 -10.05
CA ALA A 104 -5.99 7.25 -10.90
C ALA A 104 -7.51 7.50 -10.97
N SER A 105 -8.30 6.43 -11.00
CA SER A 105 -9.76 6.54 -11.01
C SER A 105 -10.31 7.07 -9.68
N LEU A 106 -9.75 6.62 -8.55
CA LEU A 106 -10.08 7.16 -7.24
C LEU A 106 -9.70 8.64 -7.10
N VAL A 107 -8.51 9.04 -7.56
CA VAL A 107 -8.09 10.45 -7.54
C VAL A 107 -9.03 11.33 -8.36
N ARG A 108 -9.44 10.87 -9.55
CA ARG A 108 -10.46 11.58 -10.35
C ARG A 108 -11.78 11.72 -9.62
N LEU A 109 -12.25 10.64 -8.97
CA LEU A 109 -13.47 10.65 -8.17
C LEU A 109 -13.37 11.64 -7.01
N MET A 110 -12.25 11.65 -6.28
CA MET A 110 -12.03 12.59 -5.17
C MET A 110 -11.98 14.04 -5.64
N ASN A 111 -11.35 14.33 -6.79
CA ASN A 111 -11.39 15.66 -7.38
C ASN A 111 -12.83 16.08 -7.74
N GLN A 112 -13.63 15.17 -8.32
CA GLN A 112 -15.05 15.43 -8.60
C GLN A 112 -15.85 15.69 -7.31
N MET A 113 -15.59 14.94 -6.24
CA MET A 113 -16.20 15.18 -4.94
C MET A 113 -15.81 16.56 -4.39
N GLY A 114 -14.56 16.98 -4.55
CA GLY A 114 -14.10 18.32 -4.19
C GLY A 114 -14.90 19.42 -4.90
N CYS A 115 -15.07 19.30 -6.22
CA CYS A 115 -15.92 20.21 -7.01
C CYS A 115 -17.36 20.23 -6.52
N TYR A 116 -17.97 19.06 -6.29
CA TYR A 116 -19.34 18.94 -5.81
C TYR A 116 -19.53 19.61 -4.44
N ILE A 117 -18.58 19.44 -3.52
CA ILE A 117 -18.60 20.10 -2.20
C ILE A 117 -18.56 21.63 -2.35
N ASP A 118 -17.73 22.14 -3.27
CA ASP A 118 -17.65 23.57 -3.52
C ASP A 118 -18.92 24.14 -4.15
N GLU A 119 -19.56 23.40 -5.07
CA GLU A 119 -20.86 23.77 -5.65
C GLU A 119 -21.96 23.81 -4.57
N GLN A 120 -22.05 22.76 -3.75
CA GLN A 120 -23.02 22.69 -2.65
C GLN A 120 -22.83 23.80 -1.62
N ASN A 121 -21.58 24.17 -1.31
CA ASN A 121 -21.31 25.29 -0.39
C ASN A 121 -21.77 26.64 -0.96
N LYS A 122 -21.65 26.85 -2.28
CA LYS A 122 -22.17 28.06 -2.94
C LYS A 122 -23.68 28.10 -2.90
N GLU A 123 -24.34 26.99 -3.25
CA GLU A 123 -25.80 26.87 -3.22
C GLU A 123 -26.36 27.11 -1.81
N ILE A 124 -25.74 26.52 -0.78
CA ILE A 124 -26.12 26.75 0.62
C ILE A 124 -25.95 28.23 1.02
N ALA A 125 -24.89 28.90 0.57
CA ALA A 125 -24.67 30.31 0.86
C ALA A 125 -25.73 31.20 0.20
N GLU A 126 -26.09 30.92 -1.05
CA GLU A 126 -27.16 31.62 -1.77
C GLU A 126 -28.52 31.43 -1.12
N LEU A 127 -28.87 30.19 -0.76
CA LEU A 127 -30.12 29.88 -0.06
C LEU A 127 -30.19 30.57 1.31
N LYS A 128 -29.09 30.62 2.06
CA LYS A 128 -29.03 31.34 3.34
C LYS A 128 -29.30 32.83 3.16
N LYS A 129 -28.71 33.45 2.13
CA LYS A 129 -28.95 34.86 1.80
C LYS A 129 -30.42 35.13 1.48
N GLN A 130 -31.04 34.29 0.65
CA GLN A 130 -32.47 34.41 0.33
C GLN A 130 -33.35 34.27 1.57
N ILE A 131 -33.02 33.34 2.47
CA ILE A 131 -33.75 33.16 3.74
C ILE A 131 -33.62 34.40 4.63
N GLU A 132 -32.44 35.02 4.70
CA GLU A 132 -32.22 36.25 5.47
C GLU A 132 -33.02 37.42 4.90
N GLU A 133 -33.03 37.61 3.58
CA GLU A 133 -33.83 38.65 2.91
C GLU A 133 -35.33 38.47 3.17
N LEU A 134 -35.84 37.24 3.08
CA LEU A 134 -37.24 36.93 3.35
C LEU A 134 -37.62 37.06 4.84
N LYS A 135 -36.70 36.80 5.77
CA LYS A 135 -36.94 36.93 7.22
C LYS A 135 -36.73 38.34 7.76
N GLY A 136 -35.81 39.11 7.18
CA GLY A 136 -35.48 40.48 7.57
C GLY A 136 -36.43 41.54 6.99
N GLY A 137 -37.28 41.18 6.04
CA GLY A 137 -38.32 42.04 5.48
C GLY A 137 -39.60 42.16 6.33
N LYS A 138 -39.51 42.09 7.66
CA LYS A 138 -40.61 42.38 8.59
C LYS A 138 -40.32 43.57 9.48
#